data_AF-X1Q589-F1
#
_entry.id   AF-X1Q589-F1
#
_cell.length_a   1.000
_cell.length_b   1.000
_cell.length_c   1.000
_cell.angle_alpha   90.00
_cell.angle_beta   90.00
_cell.angle_gamma   90.00
#
_symmetry.space_group_name_H-M   'P 1'
#
loop_
_entity.id
_entity.type
_entity.pdbx_description
1 polymer ?
#
loop_
_entity_poly.entity_id
_entity_poly.type
_entity_poly.pdbx_seq_one_letter_code
_entity_poly.pdbx_strand_id
1 'polypeptide(L)'
;GLNSPLAMANKTGGKIIVGISSSGKIIGIEIGKDTVEKLTNKITQNTDPTVYPKISIATMDSKNVIVIEVSESQDHLVLAFGRPYKRVGKSTIKMSKEEYERAILENRI
;
A
#
# COMPACT_ATOMS: atom_id res chain seq x y z
N GLY A 1 -15.45 -14.20 0.05
CA GLY A 1 -14.17 -14.62 -0.55
C GLY A 1 -13.71 -13.55 -1.52
N LEU A 2 -12.39 -13.36 -1.62
CA LEU A 2 -11.66 -12.34 -2.40
C LEU A 2 -11.73 -10.89 -1.88
N ASN A 3 -10.72 -10.53 -1.07
CA ASN A 3 -10.28 -9.15 -0.90
C ASN A 3 -9.57 -8.70 -2.19
N SER A 4 -9.98 -7.55 -2.70
CA SER A 4 -9.62 -6.93 -3.97
C SER A 4 -8.11 -6.85 -4.25
N PRO A 5 -7.69 -6.85 -5.53
CA PRO A 5 -6.28 -7.00 -5.92
C PRO A 5 -5.48 -5.71 -5.65
N LEU A 6 -4.56 -5.74 -4.70
CA LEU A 6 -3.43 -4.81 -4.66
C LEU A 6 -2.41 -5.26 -5.71
N ALA A 7 -2.40 -4.61 -6.88
CA ALA A 7 -1.33 -4.77 -7.86
C ALA A 7 -0.11 -3.93 -7.43
N MET A 8 0.90 -4.66 -6.97
CA MET A 8 2.33 -4.40 -6.71
C MET A 8 2.97 -3.04 -7.02
N ALA A 9 3.70 -2.53 -6.01
CA ALA A 9 4.76 -1.52 -6.16
C ALA A 9 6.15 -2.20 -6.30
N ASN A 10 6.76 -2.07 -7.49
CA ASN A 10 8.08 -2.58 -7.83
C ASN A 10 9.21 -1.75 -7.19
N LYS A 11 10.10 -2.39 -6.42
CA LYS A 11 11.54 -2.11 -6.06
C LYS A 11 12.10 -0.66 -6.02
N THR A 12 11.29 0.39 -6.09
CA THR A 12 11.68 1.78 -6.36
C THR A 12 10.61 2.74 -5.81
N GLY A 13 10.03 2.38 -4.67
CA GLY A 13 8.70 2.86 -4.26
C GLY A 13 7.61 2.24 -5.12
N GLY A 14 6.39 2.78 -5.05
CA GLY A 14 5.44 2.50 -6.12
C GLY A 14 4.06 3.09 -5.96
N LYS A 15 3.27 2.81 -7.00
CA LYS A 15 2.02 3.48 -7.30
C LYS A 15 0.88 2.48 -7.28
N ILE A 16 -0.09 2.70 -6.43
CA ILE A 16 -1.34 1.97 -6.38
C ILE A 16 -2.43 2.85 -6.98
N ILE A 17 -3.18 2.32 -7.93
CA ILE A 17 -4.32 3.01 -8.54
C ILE A 17 -5.60 2.30 -8.14
N VAL A 18 -6.52 3.05 -7.51
CA VAL A 18 -7.82 2.56 -7.04
C VAL A 18 -8.91 3.09 -7.96
N GLY A 19 -9.84 2.22 -8.34
CA GLY A 19 -10.90 2.52 -9.32
C GLY A 19 -10.69 1.89 -10.68
N ILE A 20 -9.79 0.91 -10.79
CA ILE A 20 -9.54 0.10 -11.98
C ILE A 20 -9.93 -1.36 -11.71
N SER A 21 -10.58 -2.03 -12.67
CA SER A 21 -10.91 -3.46 -12.60
C SER A 21 -9.67 -4.34 -12.76
N SER A 22 -9.78 -5.62 -12.40
CA SER A 22 -8.74 -6.63 -12.70
C SER A 22 -8.45 -6.78 -14.20
N SER A 23 -9.37 -6.37 -15.07
CA SER A 23 -9.20 -6.34 -16.53
C SER A 23 -8.63 -5.02 -17.07
N GLY A 24 -8.28 -4.06 -16.21
CA GLY A 24 -7.73 -2.75 -16.61
C GLY A 24 -8.77 -1.69 -17.00
N LYS A 25 -10.07 -1.97 -16.82
CA LYS A 25 -11.15 -1.02 -17.13
C LYS A 25 -11.31 -0.01 -15.99
N ILE A 26 -11.46 1.27 -16.32
CA ILE A 26 -11.76 2.31 -15.33
C ILE A 26 -13.20 2.15 -14.83
N ILE A 27 -13.33 1.72 -13.58
CA ILE A 27 -14.62 1.62 -12.88
C ILE A 27 -15.03 3.00 -12.39
N GLY A 28 -14.06 3.76 -11.87
CA GLY A 28 -14.29 5.04 -11.19
C GLY A 28 -14.63 4.84 -9.71
N ILE A 29 -14.37 5.86 -8.91
CA ILE A 29 -14.74 5.90 -7.49
C ILE A 29 -15.36 7.24 -7.14
N GLU A 30 -16.30 7.21 -6.19
CA GLU A 30 -16.88 8.42 -5.63
C GLU A 30 -15.87 9.06 -4.65
N ILE A 31 -15.60 10.34 -4.86
CA ILE A 31 -14.66 11.10 -4.04
C ILE A 31 -15.47 12.06 -3.17
N GLY A 32 -15.52 11.78 -1.87
CA GLY A 32 -16.01 12.72 -0.87
C GLY A 32 -14.94 13.75 -0.51
N LYS A 33 -15.36 14.84 0.13
CA LYS A 33 -14.48 15.96 0.53
C LYS A 33 -13.27 15.52 1.36
N ASP A 34 -13.43 14.50 2.19
CA ASP A 34 -12.39 14.03 3.11
C ASP A 34 -11.73 12.71 2.67
N THR A 35 -12.01 12.22 1.46
CA THR A 35 -11.55 10.88 1.04
C THR A 35 -10.03 10.78 1.08
N VAL A 36 -9.32 11.81 0.60
CA VAL A 36 -7.85 11.85 0.58
C VAL A 36 -7.31 11.86 2.01
N GLU A 37 -7.82 12.74 2.87
CA GLU A 37 -7.38 12.86 4.26
C GLU A 37 -7.61 11.57 5.05
N LYS A 38 -8.80 10.97 4.92
CA LYS A 38 -9.14 9.70 5.58
C LYS A 38 -8.21 8.57 5.14
N LEU A 39 -7.85 8.52 3.85
CA LEU A 39 -6.92 7.51 3.35
C LEU A 39 -5.49 7.75 3.87
N THR A 40 -5.03 9.00 3.86
CA THR A 40 -3.72 9.37 4.42
C THR A 40 -3.63 8.96 5.88
N ASN A 41 -4.60 9.39 6.70
CA ASN A 41 -4.64 9.07 8.13
C ASN A 41 -4.73 7.57 8.37
N LYS A 42 -5.52 6.84 7.58
CA LYS A 42 -5.63 5.39 7.71
C LYS A 42 -4.31 4.68 7.43
N ILE A 43 -3.55 5.12 6.42
CA ILE A 43 -2.26 4.52 6.09
C ILE A 43 -1.23 4.86 7.17
N THR A 44 -1.09 6.13 7.54
CA THR A 44 -0.08 6.58 8.52
C THR A 44 -0.31 6.00 9.91
N GLN A 45 -1.56 5.85 10.35
CA GLN A 45 -1.89 5.28 11.68
C GLN A 45 -1.78 3.76 11.74
N ASN A 46 -1.73 3.08 10.59
CA ASN A 46 -1.74 1.62 10.53
C ASN A 46 -0.47 1.04 9.89
N THR A 47 0.59 1.84 9.76
CA THR A 47 1.88 1.35 9.26
C THR A 47 2.99 1.64 10.27
N ASP A 48 3.88 0.67 10.47
CA ASP A 48 5.08 0.81 11.30
C ASP A 48 6.27 0.12 10.60
N PRO A 49 7.34 0.85 10.21
CA PRO A 49 7.49 2.30 10.36
C PRO A 49 6.42 3.07 9.57
N THR A 50 6.09 4.27 10.06
CA THR A 50 5.04 5.11 9.48
C THR A 50 5.30 5.39 8.00
N VAL A 51 4.39 4.96 7.15
CA VAL A 51 4.42 5.25 5.72
C VAL A 51 3.67 6.56 5.45
N TYR A 52 4.33 7.51 4.80
CA TYR A 52 3.73 8.76 4.36
C TYR A 52 3.43 8.71 2.85
N PRO A 53 2.22 8.29 2.44
CA PRO A 53 1.86 8.22 1.03
C PRO A 53 1.56 9.62 0.46
N LYS A 54 1.91 9.82 -0.81
CA LYS A 54 1.37 10.90 -1.63
C LYS A 54 0.09 10.39 -2.29
N ILE A 55 -1.05 10.94 -1.87
CA ILE A 55 -2.36 10.58 -2.42
C ILE A 55 -2.85 11.71 -3.32
N SER A 56 -3.26 11.36 -4.54
CA SER A 56 -3.83 12.30 -5.51
C SER A 56 -5.05 11.69 -6.20
N ILE A 57 -5.89 12.55 -6.75
CA ILE A 57 -7.04 12.16 -7.56
C ILE A 57 -6.70 12.47 -9.02
N ALA A 58 -6.89 11.49 -9.88
CA ALA A 58 -6.81 11.68 -11.32
C ALA A 58 -8.19 11.43 -11.94
N THR A 59 -8.52 12.17 -12.99
CA THR A 59 -9.73 11.93 -13.79
C THR A 59 -9.33 11.27 -15.10
N MET A 60 -9.90 10.10 -15.36
CA MET A 60 -9.68 9.30 -16.58
C MET A 60 -11.04 8.82 -17.09
N ASP A 61 -11.32 8.98 -18.38
CA ASP A 61 -12.63 8.64 -18.98
C ASP A 61 -13.82 9.24 -18.21
N SER A 62 -13.71 10.52 -17.81
CA SER A 62 -14.72 11.23 -17.00
C SER A 62 -15.02 10.58 -15.64
N LYS A 63 -14.14 9.71 -15.16
CA LYS A 63 -14.25 9.02 -13.88
C LYS A 63 -13.05 9.34 -13.01
N ASN A 64 -13.29 9.48 -11.71
CA ASN A 64 -12.22 9.71 -10.77
C ASN A 64 -11.58 8.39 -10.35
N VAL A 65 -10.25 8.39 -10.25
CA VAL A 65 -9.42 7.33 -9.69
C VAL A 65 -8.50 7.93 -8.63
N ILE A 66 -8.13 7.13 -7.63
CA ILE A 66 -7.17 7.55 -6.61
C ILE A 66 -5.82 6.93 -6.94
N VAL A 67 -4.79 7.77 -6.91
CA VAL A 67 -3.40 7.38 -7.11
C VAL A 67 -2.67 7.56 -5.78
N ILE A 68 -2.17 6.46 -5.22
CA ILE A 68 -1.41 6.42 -3.98
C ILE A 68 0.03 6.09 -4.34
N GLU A 69 0.95 6.99 -4.06
CA GLU A 69 2.38 6.85 -4.31
C GLU A 69 3.12 6.73 -2.98
N VAL A 70 3.94 5.71 -2.84
CA VAL A 70 4.79 5.51 -1.67
C VAL A 70 6.24 5.54 -2.11
N SER A 71 7.04 6.39 -1.47
CA SER A 71 8.48 6.48 -1.71
C SER A 71 9.18 5.17 -1.36
N GLU A 72 10.32 4.92 -1.98
CA GLU A 72 11.16 3.78 -1.64
C GLU A 72 11.60 3.85 -0.17
N SER A 73 11.25 2.86 0.64
CA SER A 73 11.80 2.66 1.97
C SER A 73 12.95 1.67 1.89
N GLN A 74 14.05 1.96 2.59
CA GLN A 74 15.13 1.00 2.81
C GLN A 74 14.68 -0.17 3.71
N ASP A 75 13.60 0.04 4.46
CA ASP A 75 13.02 -0.97 5.33
C ASP A 75 12.37 -2.10 4.53
N HIS A 76 12.96 -3.29 4.65
CA HIS A 76 12.46 -4.53 4.05
C HIS A 76 11.26 -5.13 4.78
N LEU A 77 10.92 -4.57 5.95
CA LEU A 77 9.90 -5.04 6.88
C LEU A 77 8.93 -3.91 7.19
N VAL A 78 7.62 -4.19 7.08
CA VAL A 78 6.56 -3.23 7.44
C VAL A 78 5.46 -3.97 8.18
N LEU A 79 5.06 -3.45 9.33
CA LEU A 79 3.78 -3.79 9.96
C LEU A 79 2.69 -2.97 9.27
N ALA A 80 1.69 -3.62 8.69
CA ALA A 80 0.52 -2.96 8.15
C ALA A 80 -0.74 -3.54 8.78
N PHE A 81 -1.57 -2.68 9.40
CA PHE A 81 -2.77 -3.07 10.15
C PHE A 81 -2.48 -4.17 11.19
N GLY A 82 -1.37 -4.01 11.93
CA GLY A 82 -0.93 -4.95 12.96
C GLY A 82 -0.44 -6.31 12.44
N ARG A 83 -0.22 -6.43 11.13
CA ARG A 83 0.28 -7.67 10.51
C ARG A 83 1.65 -7.42 9.87
N PRO A 84 2.64 -8.30 10.11
CA PRO A 84 3.95 -8.13 9.55
C PRO A 84 3.99 -8.55 8.08
N TYR A 85 4.62 -7.72 7.26
CA TYR A 85 4.89 -7.98 5.85
C TYR A 85 6.37 -7.76 5.58
N LYS A 86 6.92 -8.58 4.68
CA LYS A 86 8.26 -8.37 4.13
C LYS A 86 8.26 -8.34 2.63
N ARG A 87 9.25 -7.65 2.09
CA ARG A 87 9.43 -7.52 0.65
C ARG A 87 10.44 -8.55 0.15
N VAL A 88 9.98 -9.49 -0.68
CA VAL A 88 10.82 -10.54 -1.30
C VAL A 88 10.83 -10.32 -2.82
N GLY A 89 11.96 -9.85 -3.35
CA GLY A 89 12.09 -9.54 -4.78
C GLY A 89 11.13 -8.43 -5.24
N LYS A 90 10.15 -8.78 -6.07
CA LYS A 90 9.11 -7.86 -6.55
C LYS A 90 7.81 -7.93 -5.73
N SER A 91 7.68 -8.88 -4.82
CA SER A 91 6.44 -9.16 -4.10
C SER A 91 6.51 -8.76 -2.63
N THR A 92 5.37 -8.34 -2.08
CA THR A 92 5.19 -8.15 -0.64
C THR A 92 4.41 -9.35 -0.09
N ILE A 93 4.99 -10.07 0.87
CA ILE A 93 4.39 -11.26 1.47
C ILE A 93 4.11 -11.03 2.96
N LYS A 94 2.99 -11.58 3.45
CA LYS A 94 2.67 -11.59 4.88
C LYS A 94 3.59 -12.58 5.59
N MET A 95 4.22 -12.15 6.68
CA MET A 95 5.07 -13.01 7.50
C MET A 95 4.25 -13.78 8.53
N SER A 96 4.74 -14.96 8.90
CA SER A 96 4.29 -15.64 10.11
C SER A 96 4.84 -14.95 11.35
N LYS A 97 4.34 -15.34 12.53
CA LYS A 97 4.83 -14.80 13.81
C LYS A 97 6.31 -15.16 14.01
N GLU A 98 6.66 -16.41 13.76
CA GLU A 98 8.02 -16.95 13.93
C GLU A 98 9.01 -16.25 13.00
N GLU A 99 8.61 -16.03 11.75
CA GLU A 99 9.43 -15.34 10.76
C GLU A 99 9.63 -13.86 11.11
N TYR A 100 8.59 -13.20 11.63
CA TYR A 100 8.68 -11.83 12.10
C TYR A 100 9.62 -11.69 13.30
N GLU A 101 9.51 -12.57 14.30
CA GLU A 101 10.41 -12.60 15.46
C GLU A 101 11.87 -12.80 15.03
N ARG A 102 12.12 -13.71 14.08
CA ARG A 102 13.46 -13.93 13.52
C ARG A 102 14.00 -12.68 12.81
N ALA A 103 13.17 -12.03 11.99
CA ALA A 103 13.57 -10.84 11.24
C ALA A 103 13.92 -9.65 12.16
N ILE A 104 13.19 -9.45 13.26
CA ILE A 104 13.50 -8.41 14.25
C ILE A 104 14.84 -8.68 14.95
N LEU A 105 15.12 -9.94 15.26
CA LEU A 105 16.38 -10.34 15.90
C LEU A 105 17.58 -10.17 14.97
N GLU A 106 17.41 -10.46 13.67
CA GLU A 106 18.46 -10.30 12.65
C GLU A 106 18.72 -8.83 12.27
N ASN A 107 17.73 -7.94 12.42
CA ASN A 107 17.85 -6.50 12.13
C ASN A 107 18.44 -5.65 13.29
N ARG A 108 18.83 -6.25 14.42
CA ARG A 108 19.62 -5.55 15.45
C ARG A 108 21.09 -5.49 15.02
N ILE A 109 21.49 -4.37 14.40
CA ILE A 109 22.90 -3.95 14.24
C ILE A 109 23.26 -3.03 15.40
#